data_AF-X1S6H0-F1
#
_entry.id   AF-X1S6H0-F1
#
_cell.length_a   1.000
_cell.length_b   1.000
_cell.length_c   1.000
_cell.angle_alpha   90.00
_cell.angle_beta   90.00
_cell.angle_gamma   90.00
#
_symmetry.space_group_name_H-M   'P 1'
#
loop_
_entity.id
_entity.type
_entity.pdbx_description
1 polymer ?
#
loop_
_entity_poly.entity_id
_entity_poly.type
_entity_poly.pdbx_seq_one_letter_code
_entity_poly.pdbx_strand_id
1 'polypeptide(L)'
;CIDQSAAGILTFVAPSGIDELASLRRYDAVWPSPEEGEKVKFGFSLTQADGVQIKKWLEEGKKVRVKAKVRAELKEGTLEVISALIEGKDTSREFWLFAHVCHPHPGANDNASGSAALLEALRSLSSLIHKGVIEKPDISVRFLWGPEWSGTIKFIHHEKKLLKRCQAMLNMDMVGADPSKSGSIFHMYRTPFSLPSTFNNVVRHWLCEESSRERKRASGGTLTPLPWSYSKFSAGSDHYMFVDATVGIPSVMLNQSPDKFYHTSTD
;
A
#
# COMPACT_ATOMS: atom_id res chain seq x y z
N CYS A 1 18.02 11.19 19.04
CA CYS A 1 18.24 12.61 18.67
C CYS A 1 17.78 13.58 19.73
N ILE A 2 16.56 13.39 20.26
CA ILE A 2 16.10 14.13 21.45
C ILE A 2 17.07 13.95 22.62
N ASP A 3 17.39 12.70 22.99
CA ASP A 3 18.27 12.40 24.14
C ASP A 3 19.70 12.93 24.01
N GLN A 4 20.18 13.06 22.77
CA GLN A 4 21.55 13.49 22.46
C GLN A 4 21.62 15.00 22.13
N SER A 5 20.52 15.75 22.30
CA SER A 5 20.43 17.19 21.99
C SER A 5 20.89 17.54 20.56
N ALA A 6 20.69 16.63 19.61
CA ALA A 6 21.06 16.86 18.21
C ALA A 6 20.13 17.91 17.58
N ALA A 7 20.69 18.82 16.77
CA ALA A 7 19.91 19.85 16.09
C ALA A 7 18.93 19.26 15.04
N GLY A 8 19.24 18.10 14.47
CA GLY A 8 18.45 17.38 13.48
C GLY A 8 19.12 16.09 13.04
N ILE A 9 18.51 15.37 12.11
CA ILE A 9 18.96 14.05 11.63
C ILE A 9 19.17 14.09 10.12
N LEU A 10 20.22 13.44 9.65
CA LEU A 10 20.36 13.05 8.25
C LEU A 10 20.33 11.52 8.21
N THR A 11 19.39 10.94 7.46
CA THR A 11 19.26 9.50 7.30
C THR A 11 19.57 9.09 5.86
N PHE A 12 20.05 7.87 5.69
CA PHE A 12 20.20 7.24 4.38
C PHE A 12 20.16 5.72 4.55
N VAL A 13 19.74 5.01 3.50
CA VAL A 13 19.79 3.55 3.46
C VAL A 13 21.13 3.14 2.86
N ALA A 14 21.93 2.40 3.63
CA ALA A 14 23.22 1.90 3.18
C ALA A 14 23.06 0.87 2.04
N PRO A 15 24.05 0.75 1.14
CA PRO A 15 24.03 -0.25 0.07
C PRO A 15 23.82 -1.65 0.65
N SER A 16 22.76 -2.33 0.19
CA SER A 16 22.40 -3.67 0.66
C SER A 16 22.88 -4.79 -0.28
N GLY A 17 23.54 -4.43 -1.39
CA GLY A 17 24.09 -5.37 -2.37
C GLY A 17 23.08 -5.89 -3.40
N ILE A 18 21.84 -5.39 -3.38
CA ILE A 18 20.86 -5.55 -4.45
C ILE A 18 20.95 -4.38 -5.44
N ASP A 19 20.33 -4.53 -6.62
CA ASP A 19 20.28 -3.51 -7.68
C ASP A 19 19.48 -2.27 -7.21
N GLU A 20 20.16 -1.39 -6.48
CA GLU A 20 19.63 -0.16 -5.89
C GLU A 20 20.07 1.06 -6.69
N LEU A 21 19.13 2.00 -6.87
CA LEU A 21 19.43 3.27 -7.51
C LEU A 21 19.95 4.25 -6.46
N ALA A 22 21.28 4.35 -6.34
CA ALA A 22 21.94 5.14 -5.29
C ALA A 22 21.60 6.65 -5.29
N SER A 23 21.06 7.16 -6.40
CA SER A 23 20.64 8.56 -6.58
C SER A 23 19.21 8.85 -6.09
N LEU A 24 18.43 7.82 -5.76
CA LEU A 24 17.06 8.01 -5.27
C LEU A 24 17.06 8.37 -3.78
N ARG A 25 16.13 9.24 -3.40
CA ARG A 25 15.86 9.50 -1.98
C ARG A 25 14.82 8.49 -1.52
N ARG A 26 15.16 7.72 -0.48
CA ARG A 26 14.19 6.84 0.18
C ARG A 26 13.26 7.67 1.04
N TYR A 27 11.99 7.28 1.11
CA TYR A 27 11.09 7.77 2.12
C TYR A 27 11.56 7.27 3.49
N ASP A 28 11.69 8.21 4.42
CA ASP A 28 12.01 7.96 5.81
C ASP A 28 11.36 9.09 6.62
N ALA A 29 10.90 8.77 7.82
CA ALA A 29 10.10 9.68 8.62
C ALA A 29 10.39 9.52 10.11
N VAL A 30 10.27 10.64 10.82
CA VAL A 30 10.23 10.66 12.28
C VAL A 30 8.76 10.74 12.68
N TRP A 31 8.31 9.80 13.50
CA TRP A 31 6.93 9.68 13.95
C TRP A 31 6.81 10.05 15.44
N PRO A 32 6.86 11.35 15.80
CA PRO A 32 6.72 11.75 17.19
C PRO A 32 5.34 11.40 17.73
N SER A 33 5.27 11.05 19.01
CA SER A 33 4.01 11.14 19.73
C SER A 33 3.54 12.61 19.84
N PRO A 34 2.26 12.88 20.13
CA PRO A 34 1.78 14.23 20.39
C PRO A 34 2.61 14.98 21.46
N GLU A 35 3.05 14.28 22.50
CA GLU A 35 3.87 14.84 23.59
C GLU A 35 5.33 15.10 23.19
N GLU A 36 5.81 14.45 22.12
CA GLU A 36 7.15 14.62 21.57
C GLU A 36 7.20 15.67 20.45
N GLY A 37 6.06 16.10 19.91
CA GLY A 37 5.97 16.97 18.74
C GLY A 37 6.79 18.25 18.85
N GLU A 38 6.80 18.91 20.02
CA GLU A 38 7.59 20.13 20.26
C GLU A 38 9.10 19.87 20.45
N LYS A 39 9.46 18.64 20.83
CA LYS A 39 10.85 18.23 21.08
C LYS A 39 11.54 17.82 19.79
N VAL A 40 10.81 17.23 18.85
CA VAL A 40 11.33 16.86 17.53
C VAL A 40 11.75 18.10 16.77
N LYS A 41 12.93 18.02 16.16
CA LYS A 41 13.51 19.10 15.35
C LYS A 41 13.21 18.86 13.88
N PHE A 42 14.18 18.34 13.13
CA PHE A 42 14.01 18.04 11.72
C PHE A 42 14.84 16.85 11.29
N GLY A 43 14.44 16.23 10.17
CA GLY A 43 15.15 15.17 9.50
C GLY A 43 15.21 15.42 8.00
N PHE A 44 16.28 14.96 7.35
CA PHE A 44 16.34 14.86 5.90
C PHE A 44 16.77 13.45 5.52
N SER A 45 16.03 12.82 4.61
CA SER A 45 16.46 11.62 3.93
C SER A 45 17.39 12.01 2.76
N LEU A 46 18.60 11.47 2.80
CA LEU A 46 19.62 11.67 1.77
C LEU A 46 19.48 10.60 0.67
N THR A 47 20.09 10.88 -0.48
CA THR A 47 20.39 9.81 -1.43
C THR A 47 21.40 8.86 -0.79
N GLN A 48 21.40 7.60 -1.22
CA GLN A 48 22.40 6.64 -0.75
C GLN A 48 23.82 7.11 -1.08
N ALA A 49 24.04 7.66 -2.28
CA ALA A 49 25.33 8.20 -2.70
C ALA A 49 25.84 9.32 -1.76
N ASP A 50 24.98 10.29 -1.43
CA ASP A 50 25.33 11.38 -0.51
C ASP A 50 25.63 10.84 0.90
N GLY A 51 24.81 9.91 1.38
CA GLY A 51 24.97 9.31 2.71
C GLY A 51 26.29 8.54 2.85
N VAL A 52 26.62 7.70 1.86
CA VAL A 52 27.90 6.96 1.80
C VAL A 52 29.08 7.92 1.75
N GLN A 53 28.98 8.98 0.93
CA GLN A 53 30.06 9.95 0.80
C GLN A 53 30.29 10.74 2.09
N ILE A 54 29.23 11.16 2.79
CA ILE A 54 29.32 11.85 4.08
C ILE A 54 29.90 10.90 5.14
N LYS A 55 29.44 9.65 5.20
CA LYS A 55 29.97 8.63 6.12
C LYS A 55 31.48 8.43 5.93
N LYS A 56 31.92 8.29 4.68
CA LYS A 56 33.35 8.16 4.35
C LYS A 56 34.17 9.35 4.85
N TRP A 57 33.71 10.58 4.64
CA TRP A 57 34.42 11.76 5.14
C TRP A 57 34.54 11.78 6.67
N LEU A 58 33.48 11.37 7.37
CA LEU A 58 33.49 11.28 8.83
C LEU A 58 34.46 10.20 9.33
N GLU A 59 34.50 9.04 8.67
CA GLU A 59 35.44 7.94 8.98
C GLU A 59 36.90 8.31 8.71
N GLU A 60 37.16 9.19 7.73
CA GLU A 60 38.48 9.79 7.46
C GLU A 60 38.86 10.90 8.46
N GLY A 61 38.03 11.17 9.48
CA GLY A 61 38.26 12.21 10.47
C GLY A 61 38.00 13.64 9.97
N LYS A 62 37.36 13.80 8.79
CA LYS A 62 37.04 15.13 8.25
C LYS A 62 35.85 15.74 8.96
N LYS A 63 35.90 17.06 9.14
CA LYS A 63 34.77 17.83 9.65
C LYS A 63 33.78 18.15 8.54
N VAL A 64 32.59 17.54 8.59
CA VAL A 64 31.49 17.84 7.66
C VAL A 64 30.57 18.92 8.27
N ARG A 65 30.24 19.95 7.50
CA ARG A 65 29.28 21.01 7.90
C ARG A 65 28.15 21.06 6.90
N VAL A 66 26.91 21.04 7.40
CA VAL A 66 25.69 21.13 6.59
C VAL A 66 24.89 22.37 6.97
N LYS A 67 24.06 22.86 6.02
CA LYS A 67 23.10 23.94 6.25
C LYS A 67 21.70 23.40 5.98
N ALA A 68 20.85 23.43 6.99
CA ALA A 68 19.45 23.04 6.89
C ALA A 68 18.55 24.27 6.84
N LYS A 69 17.49 24.22 6.04
CA LYS A 69 16.38 25.17 6.05
C LYS A 69 15.09 24.36 6.03
N VAL A 70 14.27 24.53 7.06
CA VAL A 70 13.01 23.79 7.23
C VAL A 70 11.89 24.81 7.35
N ARG A 71 10.82 24.58 6.59
CA ARG A 71 9.56 25.33 6.70
C ARG A 71 8.44 24.32 6.74
N ALA A 72 8.10 23.91 7.95
CA ALA A 72 7.07 22.93 8.24
C ALA A 72 6.36 23.31 9.53
N GLU A 73 5.13 22.83 9.70
CA GLU A 73 4.33 23.00 10.90
C GLU A 73 3.53 21.72 11.13
N LEU A 74 3.36 21.35 12.40
CA LEU A 74 2.45 20.28 12.79
C LEU A 74 1.06 20.88 12.99
N LYS A 75 0.03 20.21 12.48
CA LYS A 75 -1.37 20.62 12.64
C LYS A 75 -2.23 19.42 12.99
N GLU A 76 -3.28 19.72 13.74
CA GLU A 76 -4.40 18.79 13.87
C GLU A 76 -5.13 18.69 12.53
N GLY A 77 -5.58 17.49 12.20
CA GLY A 77 -6.30 17.19 10.97
C GLY A 77 -7.23 15.99 11.15
N THR A 78 -8.06 15.76 10.14
CA THR A 78 -8.97 14.62 10.09
C THR A 78 -8.45 13.57 9.12
N LEU A 79 -8.72 12.30 9.45
CA LEU A 79 -8.50 11.16 8.58
C LEU A 79 -9.87 10.63 8.17
N GLU A 80 -10.08 10.44 6.87
CA GLU A 80 -11.35 10.00 6.33
C GLU A 80 -11.19 8.64 5.64
N VAL A 81 -12.20 7.79 5.79
CA VAL A 81 -12.32 6.55 5.02
C VAL A 81 -13.49 6.72 4.06
N ILE A 82 -13.19 6.72 2.77
CA ILE A 82 -14.18 6.85 1.71
C ILE A 82 -14.80 5.48 1.48
N SER A 83 -16.13 5.42 1.36
CA SER A 83 -16.85 4.19 1.08
C SER A 83 -17.83 4.36 -0.07
N ALA A 84 -17.82 3.40 -0.98
CA ALA A 84 -18.85 3.22 -2.01
C ALA A 84 -19.45 1.81 -1.90
N LEU A 85 -20.74 1.68 -2.20
CA LEU A 85 -21.47 0.42 -2.09
C LEU A 85 -22.26 0.15 -3.38
N ILE A 86 -22.01 -1.00 -3.99
CA ILE A 86 -22.95 -1.62 -4.92
C ILE A 86 -23.83 -2.55 -4.09
N GLU A 87 -25.10 -2.20 -3.92
CA GLU A 87 -26.04 -3.05 -3.18
C GLU A 87 -26.26 -4.38 -3.92
N GLY A 88 -26.29 -5.48 -3.15
CA GLY A 88 -26.66 -6.80 -3.63
C GLY A 88 -28.14 -7.11 -3.44
N LYS A 89 -28.54 -8.35 -3.72
CA LYS A 89 -29.88 -8.87 -3.36
C LYS A 89 -30.00 -9.04 -1.84
N ASP A 90 -28.95 -9.57 -1.21
CA ASP A 90 -28.77 -9.62 0.24
C ASP A 90 -27.91 -8.44 0.72
N THR A 91 -28.54 -7.55 1.50
CA THR A 91 -27.89 -6.36 2.09
C THR A 91 -27.27 -6.61 3.47
N SER A 92 -27.46 -7.82 4.01
CA SER A 92 -26.88 -8.20 5.30
C SER A 92 -25.44 -8.71 5.19
N ARG A 93 -25.00 -9.05 3.97
CA ARG A 93 -23.68 -9.59 3.65
C ARG A 93 -22.98 -8.72 2.62
N GLU A 94 -21.68 -8.56 2.80
CA GLU A 94 -20.84 -7.72 1.96
C GLU A 94 -19.51 -8.40 1.63
N PHE A 95 -19.03 -8.21 0.40
CA PHE A 95 -17.64 -8.45 0.01
C PHE A 95 -16.92 -7.11 -0.11
N TRP A 96 -15.73 -6.99 0.47
CA TRP A 96 -15.02 -5.71 0.52
C TRP A 96 -13.81 -5.72 -0.40
N LEU A 97 -13.56 -4.58 -1.02
CA LEU A 97 -12.29 -4.27 -1.66
C LEU A 97 -11.71 -3.02 -0.99
N PHE A 98 -10.40 -3.03 -0.73
CA PHE A 98 -9.71 -1.96 -0.02
C PHE A 98 -8.44 -1.54 -0.78
N ALA A 99 -8.16 -0.24 -0.79
CA ALA A 99 -6.85 0.31 -1.14
C ALA A 99 -6.60 1.56 -0.30
N HIS A 100 -5.35 1.83 0.07
CA HIS A 100 -5.04 3.05 0.79
C HIS A 100 -4.76 4.24 -0.15
N VAL A 101 -4.99 5.45 0.35
CA VAL A 101 -4.90 6.72 -0.41
C VAL A 101 -3.85 7.68 0.15
N CYS A 102 -2.96 7.19 1.03
CA CYS A 102 -1.88 7.99 1.59
C CYS A 102 -0.55 7.71 0.86
N HIS A 103 0.54 8.15 1.50
CA HIS A 103 1.96 8.13 1.07
C HIS A 103 2.51 9.46 0.53
N PRO A 104 3.83 9.67 0.69
CA PRO A 104 4.51 10.84 0.14
C PRO A 104 4.46 10.87 -1.38
N HIS A 105 4.46 12.08 -1.94
CA HIS A 105 4.58 12.29 -3.38
C HIS A 105 5.86 11.63 -3.97
N PRO A 106 5.78 10.94 -5.12
CA PRO A 106 4.61 10.85 -6.01
C PRO A 106 3.56 9.81 -5.60
N GLY A 107 3.98 8.67 -5.07
CA GLY A 107 3.08 7.60 -4.59
C GLY A 107 2.27 6.95 -5.72
N ALA A 108 2.85 6.85 -6.92
CA ALA A 108 2.11 6.38 -8.09
C ALA A 108 1.81 4.88 -8.01
N ASN A 109 2.79 4.05 -7.66
CA ASN A 109 2.53 2.64 -7.40
C ASN A 109 2.04 2.43 -5.98
N ASP A 110 2.64 3.09 -4.98
CA ASP A 110 2.25 3.04 -3.57
C ASP A 110 1.51 4.33 -3.10
N ASN A 111 0.18 4.40 -3.12
CA ASN A 111 -0.77 3.39 -3.62
C ASN A 111 -1.88 3.97 -4.50
N ALA A 112 -1.53 4.98 -5.31
CA ALA A 112 -2.44 5.46 -6.34
C ALA A 112 -2.85 4.33 -7.31
N SER A 113 -1.99 3.33 -7.53
CA SER A 113 -2.29 2.17 -8.35
C SER A 113 -3.44 1.32 -7.80
N GLY A 114 -3.42 0.94 -6.52
CA GLY A 114 -4.49 0.19 -5.87
C GLY A 114 -5.78 1.00 -5.82
N SER A 115 -5.66 2.28 -5.50
CA SER A 115 -6.80 3.21 -5.49
C SER A 115 -7.46 3.34 -6.85
N ALA A 116 -6.68 3.44 -7.94
CA ALA A 116 -7.17 3.52 -9.31
C ALA A 116 -7.79 2.19 -9.76
N ALA A 117 -7.18 1.05 -9.42
CA ALA A 117 -7.74 -0.27 -9.71
C ALA A 117 -9.11 -0.47 -9.03
N LEU A 118 -9.24 -0.03 -7.78
CA LEU A 118 -10.49 -0.07 -7.01
C LEU A 118 -11.58 0.75 -7.68
N LEU A 119 -11.25 1.98 -8.11
CA LEU A 119 -12.18 2.88 -8.78
C LEU A 119 -12.62 2.33 -10.14
N GLU A 120 -11.70 1.76 -10.91
CA GLU A 120 -12.00 1.16 -12.21
C GLU A 120 -12.87 -0.08 -12.07
N ALA A 121 -12.64 -0.93 -11.05
CA ALA A 121 -13.50 -2.06 -10.73
C ALA A 121 -14.93 -1.60 -10.38
N LEU A 122 -15.07 -0.58 -9.53
CA LEU A 122 -16.37 0.02 -9.20
C LEU A 122 -17.08 0.55 -10.44
N ARG A 123 -16.37 1.32 -11.28
CA ARG A 123 -16.91 1.92 -12.51
C ARG A 123 -17.37 0.84 -13.50
N SER A 124 -16.55 -0.19 -13.70
CA SER A 124 -16.83 -1.29 -14.64
C SER A 124 -18.02 -2.14 -14.18
N LEU A 125 -18.04 -2.58 -12.91
CA LEU A 125 -19.16 -3.33 -12.36
C LEU A 125 -20.46 -2.54 -12.43
N SER A 126 -20.43 -1.27 -12.00
CA SER A 126 -21.61 -0.40 -12.05
C SER A 126 -22.13 -0.27 -13.48
N SER A 127 -21.25 0.02 -14.45
CA SER A 127 -21.63 0.17 -15.86
C SER A 127 -22.26 -1.11 -16.45
N LEU A 128 -21.68 -2.27 -16.17
CA LEU A 128 -22.19 -3.55 -16.67
C LEU A 128 -23.55 -3.92 -16.08
N ILE A 129 -23.76 -3.63 -14.79
CA ILE A 129 -25.06 -3.84 -14.11
C ILE A 129 -26.12 -2.90 -14.70
N HIS A 130 -25.82 -1.60 -14.84
CA HIS A 130 -26.79 -0.63 -15.37
C HIS A 130 -27.21 -0.93 -16.82
N LYS A 131 -26.31 -1.53 -17.61
CA LYS A 131 -26.59 -1.96 -18.98
C LYS A 131 -27.28 -3.34 -19.06
N GLY A 132 -27.46 -4.03 -17.95
CA GLY A 132 -28.03 -5.39 -17.91
C GLY A 132 -27.13 -6.46 -18.52
N VAL A 133 -25.82 -6.22 -18.64
CA VAL A 133 -24.85 -7.21 -19.16
C VAL A 133 -24.55 -8.27 -18.11
N ILE A 134 -24.51 -7.86 -16.84
CA ILE A 134 -24.42 -8.76 -15.68
C ILE A 134 -25.57 -8.47 -14.72
N GLU A 135 -25.99 -9.48 -13.98
CA GLU A 135 -27.03 -9.32 -12.96
C GLU A 135 -26.52 -8.52 -11.75
N LYS A 136 -27.48 -8.02 -10.97
CA LYS A 136 -27.20 -7.48 -9.62
C LYS A 136 -26.51 -8.56 -8.77
N PRO A 137 -25.41 -8.24 -8.06
CA PRO A 137 -24.73 -9.18 -7.18
C PRO A 137 -25.65 -9.80 -6.13
N ASP A 138 -25.41 -11.06 -5.75
CA ASP A 138 -26.21 -11.72 -4.72
C ASP A 138 -25.95 -11.11 -3.33
N ILE A 139 -24.71 -10.74 -3.03
CA ILE A 139 -24.32 -9.98 -1.82
C ILE A 139 -23.76 -8.62 -2.22
N SER A 140 -23.80 -7.64 -1.32
CA SER A 140 -23.34 -6.30 -1.65
C SER A 140 -21.81 -6.24 -1.79
N VAL A 141 -21.30 -5.32 -2.61
CA VAL A 141 -19.86 -5.12 -2.82
C VAL A 141 -19.48 -3.73 -2.37
N ARG A 142 -18.62 -3.64 -1.36
CA ARG A 142 -18.14 -2.37 -0.79
C ARG A 142 -16.72 -2.08 -1.25
N PHE A 143 -16.49 -0.85 -1.65
CA PHE A 143 -15.18 -0.31 -1.99
C PHE A 143 -14.79 0.68 -0.91
N LEU A 144 -13.57 0.55 -0.39
CA LEU A 144 -13.04 1.34 0.71
C LEU A 144 -11.70 1.96 0.32
N TRP A 145 -11.57 3.26 0.56
CA TRP A 145 -10.30 3.96 0.48
C TRP A 145 -9.98 4.60 1.83
N GLY A 146 -8.80 4.35 2.39
CA GLY A 146 -8.44 4.88 3.70
C GLY A 146 -6.96 5.24 3.84
N PRO A 147 -6.58 5.97 4.90
CA PRO A 147 -5.18 6.19 5.22
C PRO A 147 -4.60 4.92 5.87
N GLU A 148 -3.50 4.46 5.30
CA GLU A 148 -2.85 3.21 5.67
C GLU A 148 -2.54 3.15 7.16
N TRP A 149 -2.95 2.00 7.71
CA TRP A 149 -2.97 1.53 9.08
C TRP A 149 -3.81 2.39 10.02
N SER A 150 -3.45 3.65 10.21
CA SER A 150 -4.10 4.53 11.18
C SER A 150 -5.60 4.72 10.92
N GLY A 151 -6.00 4.84 9.64
CA GLY A 151 -7.39 4.91 9.23
C GLY A 151 -8.11 3.60 9.43
N THR A 152 -7.51 2.49 9.02
CA THR A 152 -8.06 1.14 9.15
C THR A 152 -8.31 0.75 10.60
N ILE A 153 -7.37 1.04 11.51
CA ILE A 153 -7.52 0.79 12.94
C ILE A 153 -8.74 1.56 13.49
N LYS A 154 -8.86 2.85 13.17
CA LYS A 154 -10.01 3.67 13.62
C LYS A 154 -11.31 3.17 13.01
N PHE A 155 -11.32 2.82 11.73
CA PHE A 155 -12.47 2.27 11.03
C PHE A 155 -12.96 0.99 11.72
N ILE A 156 -12.07 0.02 11.97
CA ILE A 156 -12.41 -1.23 12.66
C ILE A 156 -12.96 -0.94 14.07
N HIS A 157 -12.37 0.01 14.79
CA HIS A 157 -12.80 0.35 16.14
C HIS A 157 -14.23 0.93 16.18
N HIS A 158 -14.57 1.81 15.24
CA HIS A 158 -15.86 2.51 15.22
C HIS A 158 -16.96 1.71 14.50
N GLU A 159 -16.64 1.01 13.42
CA GLU A 159 -17.62 0.40 12.51
C GLU A 159 -17.95 -1.07 12.82
N LYS A 160 -18.01 -1.42 14.11
CA LYS A 160 -18.22 -2.81 14.58
C LYS A 160 -19.47 -3.49 14.01
N LYS A 161 -20.55 -2.73 13.78
CA LYS A 161 -21.79 -3.28 13.19
C LYS A 161 -21.60 -3.61 11.70
N LEU A 162 -20.84 -2.78 10.99
CA LEU A 162 -20.57 -2.94 9.57
C LEU A 162 -19.61 -4.10 9.32
N LEU A 163 -18.59 -4.27 10.17
CA LEU A 163 -17.66 -5.41 10.11
C LEU A 163 -18.39 -6.77 10.10
N LYS A 164 -19.50 -6.90 10.85
CA LYS A 164 -20.29 -8.14 10.89
C LYS A 164 -20.90 -8.55 9.54
N ARG A 165 -21.02 -7.60 8.60
CA ARG A 165 -21.53 -7.87 7.25
C ARG A 165 -20.43 -8.38 6.32
N CYS A 166 -19.17 -8.01 6.59
CA CYS A 166 -18.03 -8.35 5.75
C CYS A 166 -17.75 -9.86 5.81
N GLN A 167 -17.82 -10.52 4.66
CA GLN A 167 -17.58 -11.96 4.52
C GLN A 167 -16.11 -12.25 4.19
N ALA A 168 -15.48 -11.38 3.42
CA ALA A 168 -14.08 -11.42 3.02
C ALA A 168 -13.67 -10.07 2.42
N MET A 169 -12.36 -9.80 2.40
CA MET A 169 -11.81 -8.55 1.88
C MET A 169 -10.62 -8.78 0.92
N LEU A 170 -10.62 -8.10 -0.22
CA LEU A 170 -9.48 -8.03 -1.14
C LEU A 170 -8.76 -6.68 -1.01
N ASN A 171 -7.50 -6.72 -0.59
CA ASN A 171 -6.66 -5.54 -0.48
C ASN A 171 -5.79 -5.37 -1.73
N MET A 172 -5.75 -4.17 -2.29
CA MET A 172 -4.92 -3.82 -3.44
C MET A 172 -3.90 -2.78 -3.02
N ASP A 173 -2.64 -3.17 -3.04
CA ASP A 173 -1.53 -2.32 -2.63
C ASP A 173 -0.34 -2.51 -3.55
N MET A 174 0.07 -1.48 -4.28
CA MET A 174 1.10 -1.57 -5.32
C MET A 174 0.74 -2.59 -6.41
N VAL A 175 -0.24 -2.28 -7.26
CA VAL A 175 -0.76 -3.19 -8.29
C VAL A 175 -0.63 -2.64 -9.72
N GLY A 176 0.15 -1.56 -9.91
CA GLY A 176 0.27 -0.86 -11.19
C GLY A 176 1.68 -0.76 -11.79
N ALA A 177 2.71 -1.23 -11.11
CA ALA A 177 4.09 -1.18 -11.62
C ALA A 177 4.28 -2.04 -12.87
N ASP A 178 5.10 -1.54 -13.80
CA ASP A 178 5.60 -2.30 -14.94
C ASP A 178 6.71 -3.26 -14.46
N PRO A 179 6.49 -4.60 -14.47
CA PRO A 179 7.46 -5.56 -13.97
C PRO A 179 8.85 -5.45 -14.60
N SER A 180 8.92 -5.06 -15.88
CA SER A 180 10.18 -4.91 -16.59
C SER A 180 11.01 -3.72 -16.11
N LYS A 181 10.34 -2.72 -15.52
CA LYS A 181 10.98 -1.52 -15.00
C LYS A 181 11.26 -1.64 -13.52
N SER A 182 10.28 -2.07 -12.72
CA SER A 182 10.38 -2.17 -11.26
C SER A 182 11.19 -3.37 -10.79
N GLY A 183 11.23 -4.45 -11.57
CA GLY A 183 11.76 -5.74 -11.15
C GLY A 183 10.76 -6.55 -10.29
N SER A 184 9.50 -6.12 -10.24
CA SER A 184 8.48 -6.71 -9.38
C SER A 184 7.83 -7.95 -9.96
N ILE A 185 7.36 -8.84 -9.09
CA ILE A 185 6.37 -9.87 -9.42
C ILE A 185 5.06 -9.57 -8.70
N PHE A 186 3.94 -9.98 -9.30
CA PHE A 186 2.63 -9.82 -8.71
C PHE A 186 2.34 -10.94 -7.72
N HIS A 187 2.23 -10.60 -6.45
CA HIS A 187 1.94 -11.53 -5.38
C HIS A 187 0.46 -11.55 -5.05
N MET A 188 -0.06 -12.76 -4.87
CA MET A 188 -1.25 -12.99 -4.09
C MET A 188 -0.83 -13.49 -2.71
N TYR A 189 -0.89 -12.62 -1.71
CA TYR A 189 -0.70 -12.98 -0.31
C TYR A 189 -2.01 -13.50 0.26
N ARG A 190 -2.04 -14.80 0.55
CA ARG A 190 -3.22 -15.48 1.08
C ARG A 190 -3.58 -15.07 2.51
N THR A 191 -4.85 -15.27 2.89
CA THR A 191 -5.30 -15.29 4.29
C THR A 191 -4.50 -16.31 5.11
N PRO A 192 -4.13 -16.02 6.37
CA PRO A 192 -3.39 -16.97 7.21
C PRO A 192 -4.20 -18.23 7.51
N PHE A 193 -3.50 -19.36 7.72
CA PHE A 193 -4.14 -20.64 7.98
C PHE A 193 -4.92 -20.72 9.30
N SER A 194 -4.65 -19.83 10.24
CA SER A 194 -5.45 -19.66 11.46
C SER A 194 -6.87 -19.17 11.19
N LEU A 195 -7.14 -18.63 10.00
CA LEU A 195 -8.46 -18.17 9.55
C LEU A 195 -8.81 -18.84 8.20
N PRO A 196 -9.20 -20.12 8.22
CA PRO A 196 -9.43 -20.89 7.00
C PRO A 196 -10.60 -20.33 6.19
N SER A 197 -10.42 -20.18 4.88
CA SER A 197 -11.43 -19.66 3.97
C SER A 197 -11.25 -20.19 2.55
N THR A 198 -12.36 -20.35 1.82
CA THR A 198 -12.36 -20.67 0.39
C THR A 198 -11.93 -19.48 -0.47
N PHE A 199 -11.88 -18.27 0.11
CA PHE A 199 -11.56 -17.04 -0.59
C PHE A 199 -10.19 -17.07 -1.28
N ASN A 200 -9.19 -17.68 -0.62
CA ASN A 200 -7.87 -17.93 -1.21
C ASN A 200 -7.96 -18.74 -2.53
N ASN A 201 -8.86 -19.72 -2.61
CA ASN A 201 -8.97 -20.56 -3.80
C ASN A 201 -9.66 -19.80 -4.94
N VAL A 202 -10.67 -18.97 -4.62
CA VAL A 202 -11.39 -18.15 -5.60
C VAL A 202 -10.45 -17.13 -6.24
N VAL A 203 -9.73 -16.34 -5.43
CA VAL A 203 -8.81 -15.33 -5.96
C VAL A 203 -7.67 -15.98 -6.73
N ARG A 204 -7.13 -17.11 -6.23
CA ARG A 204 -6.07 -17.84 -6.94
C ARG A 204 -6.55 -18.37 -8.30
N HIS A 205 -7.75 -18.93 -8.36
CA HIS A 205 -8.32 -19.43 -9.61
C HIS A 205 -8.40 -18.31 -10.65
N TRP A 206 -9.03 -17.18 -10.31
CA TRP A 206 -9.13 -16.05 -11.24
C TRP A 206 -7.78 -15.45 -11.59
N LEU A 207 -6.82 -15.38 -10.65
CA LEU A 207 -5.48 -14.90 -10.98
C LEU A 207 -4.76 -15.83 -11.96
N CYS A 208 -4.90 -17.15 -11.83
CA CYS A 208 -4.41 -18.12 -12.83
C CYS A 208 -5.02 -17.84 -14.20
N GLU A 209 -6.36 -17.74 -14.28
CA GLU A 209 -7.09 -17.51 -15.53
C GLU A 209 -6.66 -16.19 -16.17
N GLU A 210 -6.66 -15.09 -15.42
CA GLU A 210 -6.32 -13.76 -15.95
C GLU A 210 -4.85 -13.62 -16.32
N SER A 211 -3.93 -14.26 -15.58
CA SER A 211 -2.50 -14.25 -15.90
C SER A 211 -2.17 -14.99 -17.21
N SER A 212 -2.98 -15.99 -17.57
CA SER A 212 -2.81 -16.79 -18.79
C SER A 212 -3.67 -16.29 -19.96
N ARG A 213 -4.57 -15.34 -19.72
CA ARG A 213 -5.45 -14.76 -20.74
C ARG A 213 -4.64 -14.09 -21.84
N GLU A 214 -4.96 -14.45 -23.09
CA GLU A 214 -4.36 -13.80 -24.25
C GLU A 214 -4.73 -12.31 -24.27
N ARG A 215 -3.70 -11.46 -24.21
CA ARG A 215 -3.88 -10.00 -24.19
C ARG A 215 -4.25 -9.53 -25.60
N LYS A 216 -5.43 -8.94 -25.73
CA LYS A 216 -5.76 -8.17 -26.94
C LYS A 216 -4.78 -7.01 -27.07
N ARG A 217 -4.33 -6.70 -28.29
CA ARG A 217 -3.49 -5.54 -28.55
C ARG A 217 -4.27 -4.27 -28.14
N ALA A 218 -3.88 -3.67 -27.02
CA ALA A 218 -4.38 -2.38 -26.60
C ALA A 218 -3.51 -1.26 -27.19
N SER A 219 -4.06 -0.06 -27.28
CA SER A 219 -3.30 1.16 -27.60
C SER A 219 -2.46 1.60 -26.39
N GLY A 220 -1.47 0.79 -26.01
CA GLY A 220 -0.61 1.01 -24.85
C GLY A 220 -0.44 -0.22 -23.95
N GLY A 221 0.53 -0.15 -23.04
CA GLY A 221 0.86 -1.23 -22.09
C GLY A 221 2.20 -1.92 -22.40
N THR A 222 2.61 -2.83 -21.50
CA THR A 222 3.83 -3.63 -21.66
C THR A 222 3.52 -4.99 -22.29
N LEU A 223 4.41 -5.44 -23.20
CA LEU A 223 4.39 -6.82 -23.70
C LEU A 223 4.89 -7.82 -22.66
N THR A 224 5.47 -7.33 -21.55
CA THR A 224 5.90 -8.18 -20.45
C THR A 224 4.71 -8.97 -19.92
N PRO A 225 4.80 -10.32 -19.87
CA PRO A 225 3.81 -11.16 -19.20
C PRO A 225 3.56 -10.67 -17.77
N LEU A 226 2.48 -11.11 -17.13
CA LEU A 226 2.30 -10.85 -15.70
C LEU A 226 3.02 -11.96 -14.91
N PRO A 227 4.27 -11.78 -14.45
CA PRO A 227 4.85 -12.73 -13.50
C PRO A 227 4.05 -12.63 -12.21
N TRP A 228 3.62 -13.77 -11.68
CA TRP A 228 2.90 -13.78 -10.42
C TRP A 228 3.23 -15.00 -9.55
N SER A 229 2.95 -14.87 -8.26
CA SER A 229 3.20 -15.93 -7.28
C SER A 229 2.09 -16.02 -6.24
N TYR A 230 1.67 -17.26 -5.95
CA TYR A 230 0.83 -17.54 -4.80
C TYR A 230 1.70 -17.62 -3.53
N SER A 231 1.60 -16.58 -2.71
CA SER A 231 2.52 -16.35 -1.60
C SER A 231 1.89 -16.71 -0.26
N LYS A 232 2.76 -17.07 0.70
CA LYS A 232 2.36 -17.23 2.10
C LYS A 232 1.82 -15.90 2.62
N PHE A 233 1.04 -15.92 3.69
CA PHE A 233 0.59 -14.69 4.34
C PHE A 233 1.80 -13.82 4.70
N SER A 234 1.70 -12.52 4.42
CA SER A 234 2.59 -11.48 4.89
C SER A 234 1.75 -10.33 5.40
N ALA A 235 2.24 -9.62 6.42
CA ALA A 235 1.73 -8.29 6.75
C ALA A 235 2.23 -7.28 5.71
N GLY A 236 2.06 -5.99 6.00
CA GLY A 236 2.60 -4.89 5.18
C GLY A 236 1.54 -4.09 4.43
N SER A 237 0.25 -4.31 4.72
CA SER A 237 -0.85 -3.46 4.26
C SER A 237 -2.09 -3.71 5.13
N ASP A 238 -3.21 -3.05 4.82
CA ASP A 238 -4.41 -2.99 5.65
C ASP A 238 -5.14 -4.34 5.85
N HIS A 239 -4.96 -5.32 4.95
CA HIS A 239 -5.50 -6.69 5.14
C HIS A 239 -5.04 -7.33 6.45
N TYR A 240 -3.88 -6.91 6.95
CA TYR A 240 -3.31 -7.41 8.19
C TYR A 240 -4.25 -7.21 9.40
N MET A 241 -4.90 -6.05 9.53
CA MET A 241 -5.80 -5.78 10.67
C MET A 241 -7.10 -6.57 10.59
N PHE A 242 -7.57 -6.89 9.39
CA PHE A 242 -8.84 -7.58 9.20
C PHE A 242 -8.74 -9.08 9.52
N VAL A 243 -7.57 -9.70 9.32
CA VAL A 243 -7.34 -11.11 9.63
C VAL A 243 -7.03 -11.36 11.11
N ASP A 244 -6.85 -10.30 11.91
CA ASP A 244 -6.66 -10.43 13.35
C ASP A 244 -7.80 -11.24 13.98
N ALA A 245 -7.50 -12.07 14.98
CA ALA A 245 -8.47 -12.97 15.58
C ALA A 245 -9.67 -12.25 16.25
N THR A 246 -9.51 -10.98 16.63
CA THR A 246 -10.60 -10.16 17.20
C THR A 246 -11.53 -9.59 16.14
N VAL A 247 -11.11 -9.56 14.87
CA VAL A 247 -11.90 -9.08 13.71
C VAL A 247 -12.40 -10.27 12.89
N GLY A 248 -11.52 -11.20 12.55
CA GLY A 248 -11.87 -12.50 11.97
C GLY A 248 -12.36 -12.47 10.53
N ILE A 249 -11.96 -11.48 9.73
CA ILE A 249 -12.36 -11.33 8.32
C ILE A 249 -11.29 -11.91 7.40
N PRO A 250 -11.58 -12.99 6.64
CA PRO A 250 -10.66 -13.53 5.65
C PRO A 250 -10.23 -12.47 4.64
N SER A 251 -8.94 -12.19 4.56
CA SER A 251 -8.43 -11.13 3.69
C SER A 251 -7.23 -11.61 2.86
N VAL A 252 -7.21 -11.22 1.58
CA VAL A 252 -6.14 -11.49 0.61
C VAL A 252 -5.56 -10.16 0.19
N MET A 253 -4.23 -10.07 0.06
CA MET A 253 -3.58 -8.91 -0.54
C MET A 253 -3.03 -9.26 -1.92
N LEU A 254 -3.30 -8.37 -2.87
CA LEU A 254 -2.63 -8.30 -4.16
C LEU A 254 -1.58 -7.19 -4.08
N ASN A 255 -0.34 -7.52 -4.42
CA ASN A 255 0.79 -6.60 -4.28
C ASN A 255 1.93 -6.90 -5.23
N GLN A 256 2.71 -5.90 -5.63
CA GLN A 256 3.91 -6.06 -6.44
C GLN A 256 5.16 -5.84 -5.59
N SER A 257 6.00 -6.87 -5.54
CA SER A 257 7.25 -6.87 -4.78
C SER A 257 8.26 -7.81 -5.46
N PRO A 258 9.59 -7.61 -5.30
CA PRO A 258 10.21 -6.36 -4.85
C PRO A 258 9.93 -5.22 -5.83
N ASP A 259 9.99 -3.97 -5.38
CA ASP A 259 9.94 -2.81 -6.27
C ASP A 259 11.07 -1.84 -5.91
N LYS A 260 11.95 -1.55 -6.86
CA LYS A 260 13.09 -0.66 -6.63
C LYS A 260 12.69 0.81 -6.45
N PHE A 261 11.46 1.18 -6.81
CA PHE A 261 10.91 2.53 -6.66
C PHE A 261 10.04 2.69 -5.41
N TYR A 262 9.66 1.59 -4.75
CA TYR A 262 8.91 1.60 -3.49
C TYR A 262 9.53 2.56 -2.48
N HIS A 263 8.71 3.44 -1.92
CA HIS A 263 9.15 4.40 -0.90
C HIS A 263 10.35 5.21 -1.40
N THR A 264 10.29 5.72 -2.63
CA THR A 264 11.32 6.62 -3.17
C THR A 264 10.71 7.88 -3.75
N SER A 265 11.55 8.89 -3.99
CA SER A 265 11.16 10.11 -4.71
C SER A 265 10.69 9.88 -6.16
N THR A 266 10.67 8.63 -6.64
CA THR A 266 10.31 8.24 -8.01
C THR A 266 9.32 7.08 -8.04
N ASP A 267 8.60 6.86 -6.93
CA ASP A 267 7.49 5.90 -6.85
C ASP A 267 6.32 6.30 -7.77
#